data_AF-A0A8K0VWN8-F1
#
_entry.id   AF-A0A8K0VWN8-F1
#
_cell.length_a   1.000
_cell.length_b   1.000
_cell.length_c   1.000
_cell.angle_alpha   90.00
_cell.angle_beta   90.00
_cell.angle_gamma   90.00
#
_symmetry.space_group_name_H-M   'P 1'
#
loop_
_entity.id
_entity.type
_entity.pdbx_description
1 polymer ?
#
loop_
_entity_poly.entity_id
_entity_poly.type
_entity_poly.pdbx_seq_one_letter_code
_entity_poly.pdbx_strand_id
1 'polypeptide(L)'
;MSSTASGPREFQPVIAQFSGDRFINGGGVAIFHLATGRVVVCSAVDRRVGQYYFLPKGRRDAGEESGQGAEREGYEESGYRNRLLPLPTLHRQPQAFPRAHAPPMTAEPVWMQLMPLGTRQYVLYWYIAETLPPDAEKELETEVGAAYKPPPPFPRTLTLRERMKMEPEGYEPLHHEGTGVDEEEQTYESFLVTVEEAVKMLGKNSVQADVVLKGWQGIQDRLAIEDAATSTSPEAIA
;
A
#
# COMPACT_ATOMS: atom_id res chain seq x y z
N MET A 1 -1.38 33.25 6.52
CA MET A 1 -0.13 32.82 7.19
C MET A 1 0.10 31.38 6.80
N SER A 2 1.08 31.11 5.95
CA SER A 2 1.35 29.79 5.39
C SER A 2 1.97 28.90 6.47
N SER A 3 1.18 27.96 7.00
CA SER A 3 1.70 26.86 7.80
C SER A 3 2.39 25.91 6.83
N THR A 4 3.72 26.00 6.72
CA THR A 4 4.53 24.94 6.13
C THR A 4 4.40 23.75 7.06
N ALA A 5 3.43 22.86 6.79
CA ALA A 5 3.40 21.56 7.43
C ALA A 5 4.71 20.86 7.07
N SER A 6 5.62 20.71 8.03
CA SER A 6 6.87 20.01 7.82
C SER A 6 6.54 18.53 7.64
N GLY A 7 6.68 18.01 6.43
CA GLY A 7 6.59 16.58 6.15
C GLY A 7 7.60 15.77 6.98
N PRO A 8 7.57 14.42 6.88
CA PRO A 8 8.52 13.58 7.57
C PRO A 8 9.97 13.99 7.23
N ARG A 9 10.87 13.84 8.20
CA ARG A 9 12.28 14.17 8.00
C ARG A 9 12.90 13.26 6.95
N GLU A 10 13.37 13.83 5.86
CA GLU A 10 14.20 13.16 4.88
C GLU A 10 15.69 13.31 5.20
N PHE A 11 16.49 12.34 4.76
CA PHE A 11 17.94 12.32 4.94
C PHE A 11 18.62 12.42 3.57
N GLN A 12 19.79 13.06 3.54
CA GLN A 12 20.65 13.03 2.35
C GLN A 12 21.09 11.58 2.06
N PRO A 13 21.35 11.22 0.79
CA PRO A 13 21.89 9.92 0.45
C PRO A 13 23.14 9.60 1.28
N VAL A 14 23.18 8.38 1.84
CA VAL A 14 24.29 7.90 2.67
C VAL A 14 24.96 6.70 2.03
N ILE A 15 26.27 6.54 2.29
CA ILE A 15 27.00 5.31 2.00
C ILE A 15 27.09 4.52 3.32
N ALA A 16 26.46 3.35 3.36
CA ALA A 16 26.52 2.42 4.48
C ALA A 16 26.46 0.98 3.95
N GLN A 17 27.14 0.05 4.63
CA GLN A 17 27.16 -1.37 4.25
C GLN A 17 26.74 -2.24 5.42
N PHE A 18 25.87 -3.21 5.14
CA PHE A 18 25.41 -4.22 6.09
C PHE A 18 25.56 -5.58 5.40
N SER A 19 26.15 -6.57 6.07
CA SER A 19 26.14 -7.95 5.58
C SER A 19 24.72 -8.53 5.64
N GLY A 20 24.42 -9.55 4.82
CA GLY A 20 23.05 -10.10 4.69
C GLY A 20 22.41 -10.57 6.00
N ASP A 21 23.21 -10.96 6.98
CA ASP A 21 22.80 -11.35 8.33
C ASP A 21 22.58 -10.17 9.31
N ARG A 22 22.90 -8.95 8.87
CA ARG A 22 22.87 -7.70 9.66
C ARG A 22 21.79 -6.74 9.20
N PHE A 23 20.97 -7.10 8.21
CA PHE A 23 19.76 -6.36 7.88
C PHE A 23 18.56 -7.27 7.62
N ILE A 24 17.38 -6.68 7.73
CA ILE A 24 16.08 -7.31 7.45
C ILE A 24 15.40 -6.46 6.38
N ASN A 25 14.72 -7.12 5.44
CA ASN A 25 13.84 -6.45 4.47
C ASN A 25 12.40 -6.60 4.93
N GLY A 26 11.63 -5.53 4.85
CA GLY A 26 10.20 -5.52 5.12
C GLY A 26 9.42 -4.78 4.05
N GLY A 27 8.13 -5.08 4.02
CA GLY A 27 7.15 -4.38 3.20
C GLY A 27 6.07 -3.80 4.10
N GLY A 28 5.65 -2.57 3.78
CA GLY A 28 4.46 -1.95 4.35
C GLY A 28 3.56 -1.43 3.25
N VAL A 29 2.27 -1.30 3.54
CA VAL A 29 1.29 -0.97 2.49
C VAL A 29 0.19 -0.03 3.00
N ALA A 30 -0.17 0.96 2.19
CA ALA A 30 -1.41 1.70 2.34
C ALA A 30 -2.47 1.10 1.41
N ILE A 31 -3.51 0.49 2.00
CA ILE A 31 -4.56 -0.22 1.27
C ILE A 31 -5.77 0.71 1.12
N PHE A 32 -6.08 1.09 -0.12
CA PHE A 32 -7.19 1.99 -0.43
C PHE A 32 -8.44 1.23 -0.90
N HIS A 33 -9.58 1.59 -0.35
CA HIS A 33 -10.87 1.28 -0.97
C HIS A 33 -11.17 2.34 -2.03
N LEU A 34 -10.92 2.01 -3.29
CA LEU A 34 -10.98 2.97 -4.39
C LEU A 34 -12.34 3.67 -4.51
N ALA A 35 -13.45 2.93 -4.40
CA ALA A 35 -14.79 3.48 -4.63
C ALA A 35 -15.17 4.58 -3.63
N THR A 36 -14.65 4.51 -2.40
CA THR A 36 -14.97 5.48 -1.33
C THR A 36 -13.82 6.42 -0.99
N GLY A 37 -12.60 6.15 -1.49
CA GLY A 37 -11.40 6.90 -1.13
C GLY A 37 -10.98 6.73 0.33
N ARG A 38 -11.43 5.65 0.99
CA ARG A 38 -10.99 5.29 2.34
C ARG A 38 -9.70 4.47 2.29
N VAL A 39 -8.98 4.44 3.40
CA VAL A 39 -7.72 3.73 3.57
C VAL A 39 -7.72 2.94 4.88
N VAL A 40 -7.12 1.76 4.84
CA VAL A 40 -6.97 0.89 6.01
C VAL A 40 -5.91 1.44 6.95
N VAL A 41 -6.23 1.50 8.24
CA VAL A 41 -5.32 1.81 9.35
C VAL A 41 -5.48 0.75 10.42
N CYS A 42 -4.39 0.18 10.89
CA CYS A 42 -4.35 -0.73 12.03
C CYS A 42 -4.08 0.03 13.34
N SER A 43 -4.46 -0.57 14.46
CA SER A 43 -4.09 -0.12 15.79
C SER A 43 -3.72 -1.29 16.69
N ALA A 44 -2.85 -1.00 17.64
CA ALA A 44 -2.46 -1.94 18.69
C ALA A 44 -2.30 -1.17 20.01
N VAL A 45 -2.34 -1.91 21.11
CA VAL A 45 -2.20 -1.35 22.45
C VAL A 45 -0.88 -1.80 23.06
N ASP A 46 0.07 -0.87 23.18
CA ASP A 46 1.30 -1.11 23.93
C ASP A 46 1.16 -0.60 25.37
N ARG A 47 1.78 -1.31 26.32
CA ARG A 47 1.70 -0.97 27.75
C ARG A 47 2.34 0.37 28.10
N ARG A 48 3.26 0.89 27.29
CA ARG A 48 4.01 2.13 27.55
C ARG A 48 3.43 3.32 26.81
N VAL A 49 3.05 3.15 25.55
CA VAL A 49 2.54 4.26 24.71
C VAL A 49 1.02 4.28 24.60
N GLY A 50 0.32 3.25 25.07
CA GLY A 50 -1.12 3.12 24.92
C GLY A 50 -1.51 2.66 23.52
N GLN A 51 -2.72 3.00 23.10
CA GLN A 51 -3.16 2.72 21.73
C GLN A 51 -2.38 3.58 20.74
N TYR A 52 -1.81 2.94 19.72
CA TYR A 52 -1.14 3.61 18.60
C TYR A 52 -1.65 3.07 17.28
N TYR A 53 -1.50 3.87 16.24
CA TYR A 53 -2.02 3.56 14.89
C TYR A 53 -0.88 3.44 13.90
N PHE A 54 -1.05 2.53 12.94
CA PHE A 54 -0.06 2.25 11.90
C PHE A 54 -0.72 1.71 10.62
N LEU A 55 -0.03 1.81 9.51
CA LEU A 55 -0.28 1.06 8.29
C LEU A 55 0.35 -0.33 8.43
N PRO A 56 -0.31 -1.38 7.92
CA PRO A 56 0.18 -2.74 8.06
C PRO A 56 1.55 -2.92 7.37
N LYS A 57 2.46 -3.60 8.05
CA LYS A 57 3.86 -3.79 7.67
C LYS A 57 4.59 -4.81 8.55
N GLY A 58 5.31 -5.71 7.91
CA GLY A 58 6.19 -6.65 8.60
C GLY A 58 7.37 -7.11 7.77
N ARG A 59 7.89 -8.29 8.10
CA ARG A 59 9.15 -8.79 7.55
C ARG A 59 8.85 -9.60 6.30
N ARG A 60 9.63 -9.37 5.26
CA ARG A 60 9.57 -10.21 4.07
C ARG A 60 10.06 -11.62 4.42
N ASP A 61 9.37 -12.63 3.90
CA ASP A 61 9.77 -14.03 4.01
C ASP A 61 11.03 -14.33 3.16
N ALA A 62 11.71 -15.42 3.50
CA ALA A 62 12.90 -15.87 2.78
C ALA A 62 12.55 -16.23 1.32
N GLY A 63 13.10 -15.49 0.35
CA GLY A 63 12.87 -15.72 -1.08
C GLY A 63 11.62 -15.03 -1.65
N GLU A 64 10.79 -14.41 -0.82
CA GLU A 64 9.60 -13.65 -1.24
C GLU A 64 9.96 -12.36 -2.02
N GLU A 65 9.08 -11.84 -2.87
CA GLU A 65 9.29 -10.54 -3.52
C GLU A 65 8.82 -9.41 -2.57
N SER A 66 9.48 -8.24 -2.56
CA SER A 66 9.19 -7.18 -1.57
C SER A 66 7.77 -6.63 -1.65
N GLY A 67 7.25 -6.45 -2.87
CA GLY A 67 5.87 -6.04 -3.10
C GLY A 67 4.87 -7.11 -2.65
N GLN A 68 5.10 -8.38 -3.00
CA GLN A 68 4.27 -9.49 -2.52
C GLN A 68 4.27 -9.63 -1.00
N GLY A 69 5.43 -9.43 -0.37
CA GLY A 69 5.53 -9.39 1.09
C GLY A 69 4.70 -8.25 1.68
N ALA A 70 4.69 -7.06 1.07
CA ALA A 70 3.82 -5.98 1.52
C ALA A 70 2.33 -6.33 1.39
N GLU A 71 1.91 -7.06 0.34
CA GLU A 71 0.53 -7.53 0.18
C GLU A 71 0.13 -8.53 1.27
N ARG A 72 1.01 -9.52 1.55
CA ARG A 72 0.82 -10.51 2.61
C ARG A 72 0.71 -9.85 3.99
N GLU A 73 1.69 -9.03 4.35
CA GLU A 73 1.71 -8.28 5.61
C GLU A 73 0.48 -7.38 5.74
N GLY A 74 0.06 -6.78 4.63
CA GLY A 74 -1.20 -6.03 4.52
C GLY A 74 -2.41 -6.85 4.94
N TYR A 75 -2.51 -8.09 4.47
CA TYR A 75 -3.62 -8.98 4.81
C TYR A 75 -3.52 -9.52 6.24
N GLU A 76 -2.35 -10.00 6.65
CA GLU A 76 -2.13 -10.62 7.96
C GLU A 76 -2.43 -9.64 9.10
N GLU A 77 -1.87 -8.42 9.07
CA GLU A 77 -2.03 -7.44 10.15
C GLU A 77 -3.36 -6.66 10.10
N SER A 78 -4.09 -6.65 8.97
CA SER A 78 -5.29 -5.82 8.81
C SER A 78 -6.58 -6.55 8.50
N GLY A 79 -6.53 -7.82 8.08
CA GLY A 79 -7.68 -8.57 7.64
C GLY A 79 -8.22 -8.20 6.25
N TYR A 80 -7.71 -7.15 5.60
CA TYR A 80 -8.16 -6.76 4.26
C TYR A 80 -7.26 -7.36 3.17
N ARG A 81 -7.84 -8.15 2.27
CA ARG A 81 -7.11 -8.56 1.07
C ARG A 81 -6.87 -7.34 0.21
N ASN A 82 -5.66 -7.30 -0.33
CA ASN A 82 -5.19 -6.17 -1.09
C ASN A 82 -4.30 -6.64 -2.22
N ARG A 83 -4.18 -5.83 -3.27
CA ARG A 83 -3.17 -6.00 -4.32
C ARG A 83 -2.50 -4.68 -4.60
N LEU A 84 -1.23 -4.73 -4.96
CA LEU A 84 -0.47 -3.55 -5.37
C LEU A 84 -1.18 -2.81 -6.50
N LEU A 85 -1.25 -1.49 -6.35
CA LEU A 85 -1.93 -0.60 -7.27
C LEU A 85 -0.90 0.15 -8.11
N PRO A 86 -0.83 -0.11 -9.43
CA PRO A 86 0.03 0.67 -10.31
C PRO A 86 -0.47 2.12 -10.40
N LEU A 87 0.41 3.06 -10.10
CA LEU A 87 0.14 4.50 -10.08
C LEU A 87 1.19 5.27 -10.89
N PRO A 88 0.92 6.53 -11.31
CA PRO A 88 1.87 7.36 -12.05
C PRO A 88 2.88 8.01 -11.09
N THR A 89 3.31 7.29 -10.06
CA THR A 89 4.21 7.82 -9.04
C THR A 89 5.61 7.95 -9.60
N LEU A 90 6.26 9.08 -9.34
CA LEU A 90 7.64 9.31 -9.80
C LEU A 90 8.60 8.30 -9.15
N HIS A 91 9.33 7.56 -9.97
CA HIS A 91 10.39 6.65 -9.54
C HIS A 91 11.65 6.81 -10.39
N ARG A 92 12.76 6.22 -9.94
CA ARG A 92 14.06 6.27 -10.63
C ARG A 92 14.51 4.93 -11.21
N GLN A 93 13.66 3.89 -11.11
CA GLN A 93 14.00 2.58 -11.66
C GLN A 93 14.11 2.60 -13.19
N PRO A 94 15.10 1.87 -13.76
CA PRO A 94 15.26 1.76 -15.20
C PRO A 94 14.14 0.91 -15.82
N GLN A 95 13.88 1.15 -17.09
CA GLN A 95 13.03 0.26 -17.89
C GLN A 95 13.83 -0.95 -18.37
N ALA A 96 13.13 -2.08 -18.50
CA ALA A 96 13.66 -3.27 -19.15
C ALA A 96 14.08 -2.95 -20.60
N PHE A 97 15.13 -3.64 -21.07
CA PHE A 97 15.60 -3.53 -22.45
C PHE A 97 14.84 -4.52 -23.34
N PRO A 98 14.42 -4.13 -24.57
CA PRO A 98 14.55 -2.81 -25.16
C PRO A 98 13.57 -1.81 -24.51
N ARG A 99 14.00 -0.55 -24.38
CA ARG A 99 13.16 0.55 -23.87
C ARG A 99 12.10 0.89 -24.91
N ALA A 100 11.11 0.02 -25.07
CA ALA A 100 10.05 0.20 -26.06
C ALA A 100 9.09 1.29 -25.56
N HIS A 101 8.51 1.12 -24.36
CA HIS A 101 7.61 2.09 -23.73
C HIS A 101 7.71 2.02 -22.20
N ALA A 102 7.75 3.17 -21.52
CA ALA A 102 7.55 3.23 -20.08
C ALA A 102 6.13 2.73 -19.77
N PRO A 103 5.92 1.81 -18.82
CA PRO A 103 4.60 1.65 -18.26
C PRO A 103 4.21 3.00 -17.64
N PRO A 104 3.06 3.60 -18.00
CA PRO A 104 2.66 4.88 -17.42
C PRO A 104 2.36 4.75 -15.93
N MET A 105 2.07 3.54 -15.47
CA MET A 105 1.71 3.20 -14.11
C MET A 105 2.62 2.07 -13.61
N THR A 106 3.25 2.25 -12.46
CA THR A 106 4.10 1.23 -11.83
C THR A 106 3.72 1.06 -10.36
N ALA A 107 4.05 -0.10 -9.81
CA ALA A 107 3.83 -0.43 -8.40
C ALA A 107 5.16 -0.40 -7.62
N GLU A 108 6.00 0.60 -7.92
CA GLU A 108 7.24 0.83 -7.19
C GLU A 108 6.97 1.35 -5.78
N PRO A 109 7.85 1.10 -4.80
CA PRO A 109 7.67 1.64 -3.46
C PRO A 109 7.73 3.17 -3.48
N VAL A 110 6.80 3.81 -2.78
CA VAL A 110 6.67 5.27 -2.68
C VAL A 110 7.52 5.87 -1.57
N TRP A 111 8.01 5.02 -0.67
CA TRP A 111 8.90 5.41 0.44
C TRP A 111 9.84 4.26 0.83
N MET A 112 11.00 4.62 1.38
CA MET A 112 11.93 3.67 2.01
C MET A 112 12.38 4.23 3.36
N GLN A 113 12.40 3.38 4.40
CA GLN A 113 12.91 3.72 5.72
C GLN A 113 14.06 2.80 6.13
N LEU A 114 15.07 3.40 6.74
CA LEU A 114 16.11 2.71 7.51
C LEU A 114 15.83 2.90 9.00
N MET A 115 15.47 1.83 9.71
CA MET A 115 15.22 1.84 11.15
C MET A 115 16.16 0.89 11.90
N PRO A 116 16.68 1.26 13.08
CA PRO A 116 17.46 0.34 13.90
C PRO A 116 16.56 -0.77 14.47
N LEU A 117 17.04 -2.01 14.44
CA LEU A 117 16.39 -3.15 15.12
C LEU A 117 17.44 -3.94 15.92
N GLY A 118 17.62 -3.56 17.18
CA GLY A 118 18.69 -4.10 18.02
C GLY A 118 20.06 -3.82 17.39
N THR A 119 20.79 -4.88 17.04
CA THR A 119 22.08 -4.77 16.33
C THR A 119 21.98 -4.91 14.80
N ARG A 120 20.75 -4.90 14.24
CA ARG A 120 20.47 -5.07 12.81
C ARG A 120 19.85 -3.79 12.23
N GLN A 121 19.95 -3.64 10.92
CA GLN A 121 19.25 -2.61 10.15
C GLN A 121 17.93 -3.15 9.60
N TYR A 122 16.82 -2.47 9.81
CA TYR A 122 15.56 -2.78 9.14
C TYR A 122 15.39 -1.84 7.95
N VAL A 123 15.27 -2.42 6.75
CA VAL A 123 14.98 -1.72 5.49
C VAL A 123 13.52 -1.99 5.18
N LEU A 124 12.69 -0.94 5.24
CA LEU A 124 11.25 -1.04 5.01
C LEU A 124 10.89 -0.26 3.75
N TYR A 125 10.20 -0.92 2.82
CA TYR A 125 9.64 -0.30 1.62
C TYR A 125 8.14 -0.15 1.77
N TRP A 126 7.61 1.03 1.44
CA TRP A 126 6.18 1.32 1.50
C TRP A 126 5.56 1.31 0.12
N TYR A 127 4.47 0.58 -0.03
CA TYR A 127 3.72 0.41 -1.27
C TYR A 127 2.29 0.94 -1.15
N ILE A 128 1.65 1.10 -2.30
CA ILE A 128 0.24 1.47 -2.39
C ILE A 128 -0.52 0.29 -2.98
N ALA A 129 -1.63 -0.06 -2.36
CA ALA A 129 -2.50 -1.15 -2.77
C ALA A 129 -3.96 -0.70 -2.79
N GLU A 130 -4.80 -1.50 -3.43
CA GLU A 130 -6.25 -1.40 -3.31
C GLU A 130 -6.83 -2.63 -2.59
N THR A 131 -8.00 -2.47 -1.98
CA THR A 131 -8.85 -3.61 -1.63
C THR A 131 -9.31 -4.34 -2.89
N LEU A 132 -9.75 -5.59 -2.76
CA LEU A 132 -10.19 -6.40 -3.90
C LEU A 132 -11.70 -6.24 -4.19
N PRO A 133 -12.12 -6.43 -5.47
CA PRO A 133 -13.53 -6.55 -5.78
C PRO A 133 -14.09 -7.88 -5.27
N PRO A 134 -15.41 -7.98 -5.02
CA PRO A 134 -16.02 -9.17 -4.42
C PRO A 134 -15.71 -10.49 -5.13
N ASP A 135 -15.62 -10.49 -6.46
CA ASP A 135 -15.37 -11.72 -7.20
C ASP A 135 -13.91 -12.18 -7.08
N ALA A 136 -12.96 -11.26 -6.97
CA ALA A 136 -11.56 -11.60 -6.71
C ALA A 136 -11.35 -12.07 -5.25
N GLU A 137 -12.11 -11.53 -4.28
CA GLU A 137 -12.13 -12.04 -2.90
C GLU A 137 -12.52 -13.53 -2.88
N LYS A 138 -13.62 -13.89 -3.54
CA LYS A 138 -14.12 -15.28 -3.59
C LYS A 138 -13.10 -16.25 -4.18
N GLU A 139 -12.39 -15.84 -5.23
CA GLU A 139 -11.36 -16.68 -5.86
C GLU A 139 -10.17 -16.96 -4.92
N LEU A 140 -9.98 -16.12 -3.90
CA LEU A 140 -8.89 -16.20 -2.95
C LEU A 140 -9.31 -16.77 -1.59
N GLU A 141 -10.57 -17.17 -1.42
CA GLU A 141 -11.03 -17.86 -0.22
C GLU A 141 -10.18 -19.12 0.02
N THR A 142 -9.67 -19.21 1.24
CA THR A 142 -8.86 -20.33 1.73
C THR A 142 -9.38 -20.73 3.11
N GLU A 143 -9.13 -21.98 3.50
CA GLU A 143 -9.42 -22.43 4.87
C GLU A 143 -8.64 -21.61 5.91
N VAL A 144 -9.18 -21.49 7.12
CA VAL A 144 -8.51 -20.78 8.23
C VAL A 144 -7.17 -21.45 8.53
N GLY A 145 -6.10 -20.66 8.57
CA GLY A 145 -4.73 -21.14 8.79
C GLY A 145 -4.04 -21.72 7.55
N ALA A 146 -4.69 -21.70 6.37
CA ALA A 146 -4.01 -22.00 5.12
C ALA A 146 -2.96 -20.92 4.78
N ALA A 147 -1.97 -21.31 3.98
CA ALA A 147 -0.95 -20.38 3.49
C ALA A 147 -1.60 -19.23 2.71
N TYR A 148 -1.03 -18.02 2.87
CA TYR A 148 -1.47 -16.84 2.13
C TYR A 148 -1.45 -17.11 0.62
N LYS A 149 -2.60 -16.87 -0.02
CA LYS A 149 -2.75 -16.93 -1.47
C LYS A 149 -2.69 -15.52 -2.03
N PRO A 150 -1.63 -15.15 -2.77
CA PRO A 150 -1.49 -13.79 -3.32
C PRO A 150 -2.57 -13.53 -4.39
N PRO A 151 -3.06 -12.29 -4.48
CA PRO A 151 -4.01 -11.91 -5.52
C PRO A 151 -3.36 -11.90 -6.91
N PRO A 152 -4.17 -11.97 -7.98
CA PRO A 152 -3.67 -11.63 -9.30
C PRO A 152 -3.23 -10.15 -9.35
N PRO A 153 -2.14 -9.83 -10.08
CA PRO A 153 -1.71 -8.45 -10.27
C PRO A 153 -2.81 -7.58 -10.87
N PHE A 154 -2.78 -6.28 -10.57
CA PHE A 154 -3.72 -5.33 -11.14
C PHE A 154 -3.70 -5.40 -12.69
N PRO A 155 -4.85 -5.62 -13.38
CA PRO A 155 -4.86 -5.79 -14.83
C PRO A 155 -4.40 -4.52 -15.57
N ARG A 156 -3.45 -4.67 -16.48
CA ARG A 156 -2.80 -3.54 -17.18
C ARG A 156 -3.75 -2.67 -18.02
N THR A 157 -4.85 -3.24 -18.50
CA THR A 157 -5.82 -2.57 -19.38
C THR A 157 -7.03 -2.06 -18.62
N LEU A 158 -7.14 -2.33 -17.32
CA LEU A 158 -8.30 -1.95 -16.52
C LEU A 158 -8.11 -0.53 -15.99
N THR A 159 -9.03 0.37 -16.31
CA THR A 159 -9.03 1.72 -15.72
C THR A 159 -9.51 1.69 -14.27
N LEU A 160 -9.16 2.70 -13.47
CA LEU A 160 -9.66 2.81 -12.10
C LEU A 160 -11.19 2.97 -12.06
N ARG A 161 -11.77 3.67 -13.03
CA ARG A 161 -13.23 3.84 -13.15
C ARG A 161 -13.94 2.50 -13.40
N GLU A 162 -13.40 1.67 -14.29
CA GLU A 162 -13.94 0.32 -14.53
C GLU A 162 -13.74 -0.57 -13.32
N ARG A 163 -12.57 -0.48 -12.66
CA ARG A 163 -12.29 -1.22 -11.43
C ARG A 163 -13.30 -0.88 -10.32
N MET A 164 -13.59 0.40 -10.09
CA MET A 164 -14.60 0.82 -9.09
C MET A 164 -16.00 0.29 -9.43
N LYS A 165 -16.37 0.18 -10.71
CA LYS A 165 -17.66 -0.39 -11.14
C LYS A 165 -17.79 -1.90 -10.91
N MET A 166 -16.70 -2.61 -10.60
CA MET A 166 -16.73 -4.02 -10.22
C MET A 166 -17.26 -4.24 -8.79
N GLU A 167 -17.45 -3.16 -8.04
CA GLU A 167 -18.01 -3.19 -6.69
C GLU A 167 -19.49 -2.77 -6.75
N PRO A 168 -20.42 -3.53 -6.14
CA PRO A 168 -21.82 -3.12 -6.08
C PRO A 168 -21.98 -1.83 -5.27
N GLU A 169 -23.07 -1.10 -5.51
CA GLU A 169 -23.37 0.12 -4.75
C GLU A 169 -23.47 -0.18 -3.25
N GLY A 170 -22.74 0.59 -2.43
CA GLY A 170 -22.67 0.38 -0.98
C GLY A 170 -21.79 -0.80 -0.55
N TYR A 171 -20.97 -1.36 -1.44
CA TYR A 171 -20.02 -2.40 -1.08
C TYR A 171 -19.01 -1.91 -0.04
N GLU A 172 -18.89 -2.70 1.03
CA GLU A 172 -17.80 -2.62 1.99
C GLU A 172 -16.82 -3.78 1.74
N PRO A 173 -15.52 -3.51 1.59
CA PRO A 173 -14.51 -4.56 1.48
C PRO A 173 -14.60 -5.59 2.62
N LEU A 174 -14.44 -6.86 2.28
CA LEU A 174 -14.48 -7.94 3.27
C LEU A 174 -13.29 -7.82 4.24
N HIS A 175 -13.60 -7.76 5.53
CA HIS A 175 -12.63 -7.83 6.61
C HIS A 175 -12.58 -9.26 7.14
N HIS A 176 -11.44 -9.93 6.96
CA HIS A 176 -11.22 -11.30 7.43
C HIS A 176 -10.70 -11.26 8.87
N GLU A 177 -11.38 -11.97 9.78
CA GLU A 177 -10.95 -12.07 11.18
C GLU A 177 -9.90 -13.16 11.37
N GLY A 178 -9.02 -12.99 12.37
CA GLY A 178 -8.06 -14.00 12.78
C GLY A 178 -6.87 -14.19 11.83
N THR A 179 -6.53 -13.17 11.05
CA THR A 179 -5.43 -13.21 10.05
C THR A 179 -4.04 -13.00 10.63
N GLY A 180 -3.91 -12.48 11.86
CA GLY A 180 -2.61 -12.22 12.49
C GLY A 180 -1.79 -13.50 12.69
N VAL A 181 -0.48 -13.44 12.48
CA VAL A 181 0.35 -14.67 12.49
C VAL A 181 0.89 -15.04 13.86
N ASP A 182 0.80 -14.15 14.85
CA ASP A 182 1.21 -14.40 16.22
C ASP A 182 0.26 -13.79 17.28
N GLU A 183 0.54 -14.04 18.56
CA GLU A 183 -0.28 -13.57 19.67
C GLU A 183 -0.41 -12.05 19.75
N GLU A 184 0.57 -11.29 19.24
CA GLU A 184 0.55 -9.83 19.23
C GLU A 184 -0.35 -9.33 18.10
N GLU A 185 -0.14 -9.82 16.88
CA GLU A 185 -0.91 -9.42 15.71
C GLU A 185 -2.39 -9.81 15.80
N GLN A 186 -2.70 -10.91 16.49
CA GLN A 186 -4.08 -11.33 16.78
C GLN A 186 -4.83 -10.32 17.66
N THR A 187 -4.14 -9.37 18.29
CA THR A 187 -4.76 -8.28 19.07
C THR A 187 -4.98 -7.00 18.28
N TYR A 188 -4.51 -6.94 17.03
CA TYR A 188 -4.64 -5.73 16.22
C TYR A 188 -6.10 -5.49 15.82
N GLU A 189 -6.47 -4.23 15.79
CA GLU A 189 -7.75 -3.77 15.24
C GLU A 189 -7.48 -3.00 13.95
N SER A 190 -8.34 -3.15 12.94
CA SER A 190 -8.21 -2.42 11.69
C SER A 190 -9.46 -1.57 11.39
N PHE A 191 -9.24 -0.45 10.72
CA PHE A 191 -10.26 0.55 10.44
C PHE A 191 -10.15 0.98 8.97
N LEU A 192 -11.27 1.01 8.27
CA LEU A 192 -11.37 1.61 6.94
C LEU A 192 -11.90 3.04 7.08
N VAL A 193 -11.00 4.02 7.05
CA VAL A 193 -11.28 5.43 7.40
C VAL A 193 -10.99 6.37 6.25
N THR A 194 -11.48 7.60 6.31
CA THR A 194 -11.12 8.61 5.29
C THR A 194 -9.63 8.93 5.31
N VAL A 195 -9.08 9.44 4.20
CA VAL A 195 -7.67 9.88 4.13
C VAL A 195 -7.34 10.91 5.20
N GLU A 196 -8.25 11.85 5.49
CA GLU A 196 -8.04 12.86 6.52
C GLU A 196 -7.94 12.25 7.93
N GLU A 197 -8.84 11.32 8.25
CA GLU A 197 -8.82 10.59 9.52
C GLU A 197 -7.57 9.73 9.66
N ALA A 198 -7.16 9.03 8.60
CA ALA A 198 -5.94 8.23 8.59
C ALA A 198 -4.71 9.09 8.90
N VAL A 199 -4.56 10.25 8.24
CA VAL A 199 -3.45 11.18 8.50
C VAL A 199 -3.46 11.68 9.95
N LYS A 200 -4.64 11.89 10.54
CA LYS A 200 -4.78 12.25 11.96
C LYS A 200 -4.37 11.11 12.89
N MET A 201 -4.83 9.89 12.64
CA MET A 201 -4.53 8.69 13.43
C MET A 201 -3.03 8.34 13.39
N LEU A 202 -2.44 8.35 12.20
CA LEU A 202 -1.02 8.05 11.95
C LEU A 202 -0.07 9.16 12.40
N GLY A 203 -0.61 10.34 12.74
CA GLY A 203 0.15 11.54 13.05
C GLY A 203 0.62 12.28 11.79
N LYS A 204 0.19 13.53 11.65
CA LYS A 204 0.32 14.36 10.43
C LYS A 204 1.73 14.45 9.81
N ASN A 205 2.78 14.33 10.62
CA ASN A 205 4.17 14.45 10.17
C ASN A 205 4.91 13.11 10.14
N SER A 206 4.19 11.99 10.25
CA SER A 206 4.77 10.66 10.17
C SER A 206 5.02 10.24 8.72
N VAL A 207 5.95 9.31 8.52
CA VAL A 207 6.18 8.71 7.20
C VAL A 207 4.92 8.03 6.68
N GLN A 208 4.17 7.36 7.57
CA GLN A 208 2.97 6.61 7.18
C GLN A 208 1.85 7.53 6.71
N ALA A 209 1.67 8.70 7.35
CA ALA A 209 0.76 9.73 6.85
C ALA A 209 1.17 10.23 5.45
N ASP A 210 2.46 10.41 5.19
CA ASP A 210 2.96 10.83 3.88
C ASP A 210 2.79 9.73 2.81
N VAL A 211 2.93 8.46 3.18
CA VAL A 211 2.60 7.30 2.31
C VAL A 211 1.13 7.33 1.91
N VAL A 212 0.21 7.57 2.86
CA VAL A 212 -1.23 7.73 2.56
C VAL A 212 -1.46 8.89 1.59
N LEU A 213 -0.86 10.05 1.84
CA LEU A 213 -1.03 11.23 1.00
C LEU A 213 -0.47 11.01 -0.41
N LYS A 214 0.70 10.37 -0.56
CA LYS A 214 1.27 10.00 -1.85
C LYS A 214 0.41 8.99 -2.61
N GLY A 215 -0.12 7.98 -1.92
CA GLY A 215 -1.02 7.00 -2.51
C GLY A 215 -2.30 7.65 -3.02
N TRP A 216 -2.91 8.49 -2.19
CA TRP A 216 -4.13 9.21 -2.57
C TRP A 216 -3.91 10.15 -3.75
N GLN A 217 -2.83 10.94 -3.72
CA GLN A 217 -2.46 11.80 -4.86
C GLN A 217 -2.24 10.98 -6.13
N GLY A 218 -1.53 9.84 -6.05
CA GLY A 218 -1.30 8.97 -7.20
C GLY A 218 -2.60 8.40 -7.77
N ILE A 219 -3.57 8.04 -6.93
CA ILE A 219 -4.90 7.59 -7.35
C ILE A 219 -5.64 8.72 -8.09
N GLN A 220 -5.62 9.94 -7.54
CA GLN A 220 -6.24 11.10 -8.17
C GLN A 220 -5.59 11.44 -9.52
N ASP A 221 -4.26 11.41 -9.59
CA ASP A 221 -3.51 11.64 -10.82
C ASP A 221 -3.83 10.59 -11.88
N ARG A 222 -3.90 9.31 -11.49
CA ARG A 222 -4.27 8.22 -12.38
C ARG A 222 -5.67 8.41 -12.95
N LEU A 223 -6.65 8.73 -12.10
CA LEU A 223 -8.03 9.04 -12.53
C LEU A 223 -8.04 10.20 -13.53
N ALA A 224 -7.31 11.28 -13.26
CA ALA A 224 -7.25 12.43 -14.15
C ALA A 224 -6.62 12.08 -15.51
N ILE A 225 -5.56 11.28 -15.53
CA ILE A 225 -4.91 10.81 -16.77
C ILE A 225 -5.86 9.94 -17.59
N GLU A 226 -6.54 8.98 -16.96
CA GLU A 226 -7.48 8.06 -17.62
C GLU A 226 -8.73 8.81 -18.13
N ASP A 227 -9.29 9.73 -17.34
CA ASP A 227 -10.43 10.56 -17.73
C ASP A 227 -10.05 11.47 -18.93
N ALA A 228 -8.86 12.07 -18.93
CA ALA A 228 -8.36 12.89 -20.03
C ALA A 228 -8.19 12.07 -21.32
N ALA A 229 -7.61 10.86 -21.25
CA ALA A 229 -7.44 9.99 -22.40
C ALA A 229 -8.78 9.59 -23.04
N THR A 230 -9.83 9.43 -22.24
CA THR A 230 -11.18 9.09 -22.70
C THR A 230 -11.87 10.27 -23.39
N SER A 231 -11.54 11.52 -23.00
CA SER A 231 -12.11 12.74 -23.59
C SER A 231 -11.54 13.14 -24.96
N THR A 232 -10.30 12.74 -25.26
CA THR A 232 -9.67 12.87 -26.59
C THR A 232 -10.01 11.68 -27.48
N SER A 233 -11.27 11.54 -27.86
CA SER A 233 -11.68 10.61 -28.93
C SER A 233 -11.36 11.19 -30.32
N PRO A 234 -10.98 10.39 -31.35
CA PRO A 234 -10.53 10.86 -32.68
C PRO A 234 -11.54 11.68 -33.49
N GLU A 235 -12.79 11.77 -33.06
CA GLU A 235 -13.86 12.51 -33.76
C GLU A 235 -13.69 14.04 -33.69
N ALA A 236 -12.79 14.56 -32.85
CA ALA A 236 -12.51 15.99 -32.75
C ALA A 236 -11.53 16.54 -33.81
N ILE A 237 -11.07 15.69 -34.76
CA ILE A 237 -10.18 16.09 -35.86
C ILE A 237 -10.76 15.65 -37.23
N ALA A 238 -12.09 15.68 -37.37
CA ALA A 238 -12.77 15.51 -38.66
C ALA A 238 -13.38 16.83 -39.14
#